data_AF-A0A3M2X4N1-F1
#
_entry.id   AF-A0A3M2X4N1-F1
#
_cell.length_a   1.000
_cell.length_b   1.000
_cell.length_c   1.000
_cell.angle_alpha   90.00
_cell.angle_beta   90.00
_cell.angle_gamma   90.00
#
_symmetry.space_group_name_H-M   'P 1'
#
loop_
_entity.id
_entity.type
_entity.pdbx_description
1 polymer ?
#
loop_
_entity_poly.entity_id
_entity_poly.type
_entity_poly.pdbx_seq_one_letter_code
_entity_poly.pdbx_strand_id
1 'polypeptide(L)' 'MLEYGRTLTSPPDSFMEKAYIYEYQDGSGLKIDVPLWTTEEGMSDLTLSLELIHEGENEKLQMSDLHVL' A
#
# COMPACT_ATOMS: atom_id res chain seq x y z
N MET A 1 -13.57 -3.53 24.85
CA MET A 1 -12.33 -3.70 24.06
C MET A 1 -12.51 -2.82 22.85
N LEU A 2 -11.64 -1.84 22.59
CA LEU A 2 -11.71 -1.08 21.34
C LEU A 2 -11.44 -2.08 20.21
N GLU A 3 -12.44 -2.31 19.37
CA GLU A 3 -12.29 -3.16 18.20
C GLU A 3 -11.51 -2.35 17.16
N TYR A 4 -10.25 -2.74 16.92
CA TYR A 4 -9.43 -2.20 15.84
C TYR A 4 -10.18 -2.34 14.51
N GLY A 5 -10.12 -1.31 13.67
CA GLY A 5 -10.91 -1.18 12.46
C GLY A 5 -10.86 -2.43 11.59
N ARG A 6 -11.97 -3.16 11.53
CA ARG A 6 -12.07 -4.44 10.79
C ARG A 6 -12.47 -4.22 9.34
N THR A 7 -13.06 -3.06 9.05
CA THR A 7 -13.72 -2.81 7.78
C THR A 7 -12.87 -1.85 6.96
N LEU A 8 -12.16 -2.40 5.97
CA LEU A 8 -11.44 -1.60 4.99
C LEU A 8 -12.42 -0.74 4.21
N THR A 9 -12.06 0.53 4.02
CA THR A 9 -12.79 1.48 3.20
C THR A 9 -11.89 2.06 2.13
N SER A 10 -12.50 2.62 1.08
CA SER A 10 -11.76 3.31 0.04
C SER A 10 -11.00 4.50 0.65
N PRO A 11 -9.72 4.68 0.28
CA PRO A 11 -8.95 5.81 0.77
C PRO A 11 -9.46 7.12 0.13
N PRO A 12 -9.20 8.30 0.73
CA PRO A 12 -9.56 9.59 0.15
C PRO A 12 -8.77 9.87 -1.13
N ASP A 13 -9.22 10.78 -1.99
CA ASP A 13 -8.53 11.11 -3.25
C ASP A 13 -7.06 11.54 -3.08
N SER A 14 -6.72 12.12 -1.92
CA SER A 14 -5.37 12.54 -1.53
C SER A 14 -4.48 11.41 -1.00
N PHE A 15 -4.92 10.14 -1.03
CA PHE A 15 -4.15 9.03 -0.45
C PHE A 15 -2.77 8.83 -1.08
N MET A 16 -2.63 9.18 -2.36
CA MET A 16 -1.35 9.11 -3.07
C MET A 16 -0.29 10.02 -2.45
N GLU A 17 -0.68 11.11 -1.78
CA GLU A 17 0.25 11.98 -1.03
C GLU A 17 0.81 11.29 0.22
N LYS A 18 0.18 10.20 0.66
CA LYS A 18 0.60 9.38 1.82
C LYS A 18 1.25 8.07 1.40
N ALA A 19 1.20 7.71 0.12
CA ALA A 19 1.89 6.55 -0.40
C ALA A 19 3.38 6.84 -0.53
N TYR A 20 4.21 5.88 -0.13
CA TYR A 20 5.64 5.92 -0.35
C TYR A 20 5.98 5.05 -1.54
N ILE A 21 6.59 5.64 -2.56
CA ILE A 21 6.99 4.95 -3.80
C ILE A 21 8.51 4.94 -3.85
N TYR A 22 9.08 3.76 -3.97
CA TYR A 22 10.50 3.51 -4.07
C TYR A 22 10.81 2.81 -5.39
N GLU A 23 11.70 3.37 -6.19
CA GLU A 23 12.21 2.71 -7.38
C GLU A 23 13.31 1.72 -7.00
N TYR A 24 13.24 0.49 -7.50
CA TYR A 24 14.35 -0.45 -7.37
C TYR A 24 15.55 0.07 -8.16
N GLN A 25 16.74 0.01 -7.54
CA GLN A 25 17.98 0.58 -8.12
C GLN A 25 18.41 -0.07 -9.45
N ASP A 26 17.97 -1.30 -9.70
CA ASP A 26 18.22 -2.05 -10.92
C ASP A 26 17.17 -1.78 -12.02
N GLY A 27 16.18 -0.94 -11.76
CA GLY A 27 15.08 -0.64 -12.69
C GLY A 27 14.09 -1.79 -12.85
N SER A 28 14.20 -2.85 -12.05
CA SER A 28 13.32 -4.03 -12.12
C SER A 28 11.88 -3.73 -11.73
N GLY A 29 11.60 -2.59 -11.11
CA GLY A 29 10.27 -2.26 -10.64
C GLY A 29 10.18 -1.13 -9.62
N LEU A 30 9.01 -1.07 -8.99
CA LEU A 30 8.67 -0.15 -7.91
C LEU A 30 8.23 -0.95 -6.68
N LYS A 31 8.62 -0.47 -5.49
CA LYS A 31 7.97 -0.81 -4.23
C LYS A 31 7.06 0.35 -3.82
N ILE A 32 5.83 0.04 -3.45
CA ILE A 32 4.81 1.02 -3.10
C ILE A 32 4.25 0.63 -1.73
N ASP A 33 4.44 1.47 -0.73
CA ASP A 33 3.86 1.29 0.60
C ASP A 33 2.71 2.28 0.76
N VAL A 34 1.49 1.77 0.92
CA VAL A 34 0.26 2.58 1.01
C VAL A 34 -0.41 2.33 2.36
N PRO A 35 -0.67 3.38 3.16
CA PRO A 35 -1.46 3.22 4.37
C PRO A 35 -2.88 2.76 4.02
N LEU A 36 -3.53 2.05 4.92
CA LEU A 36 -4.91 1.59 4.73
C LEU A 36 -5.89 2.49 5.48
N TRP A 37 -7.14 2.46 5.03
CA TRP A 37 -8.22 3.18 5.69
C TRP A 37 -9.28 2.22 6.21
N THR A 38 -9.74 2.48 7.43
CA THR A 38 -10.85 1.76 8.06
C THR A 38 -12.01 2.70 8.31
N THR A 39 -13.22 2.16 8.32
CA THR A 39 -14.43 2.95 8.62
C THR A 39 -14.44 3.51 10.04
N GLU A 40 -13.74 2.85 10.95
CA GLU A 40 -13.74 3.11 12.38
C GLU A 40 -12.71 4.18 12.77
N GLU A 41 -11.54 4.18 12.11
CA GLU A 41 -10.38 4.99 12.53
C GLU A 41 -9.93 6.00 11.45
N GLY A 42 -10.47 5.90 10.23
CA GLY A 42 -9.97 6.67 9.11
C GLY A 42 -8.65 6.07 8.64
N MET A 43 -7.55 6.83 8.66
CA MET A 43 -6.24 6.29 8.30
C MET A 43 -5.77 5.32 9.40
N SER A 44 -5.62 4.05 9.04
CA SER A 44 -5.13 3.00 9.91
C SER A 44 -3.60 3.04 10.00
N ASP A 45 -3.09 2.40 11.04
CA ASP A 45 -1.66 2.14 11.22
C ASP A 45 -1.16 0.98 10.34
N LEU A 46 -2.10 0.27 9.66
CA LEU A 46 -1.80 -0.75 8.68
C LEU A 46 -1.28 -0.13 7.39
N THR A 47 -0.23 -0.74 6.85
CA THR A 47 0.39 -0.39 5.59
C THR A 47 0.44 -1.62 4.68
N LEU A 48 -0.12 -1.45 3.48
CA LEU A 48 -0.05 -2.45 2.41
C LEU A 48 1.17 -2.18 1.54
N SER A 49 2.08 -3.14 1.50
CA SER A 49 3.21 -3.14 0.59
C SER A 49 2.84 -3.82 -0.72
N LEU A 50 3.06 -3.11 -1.80
CA LEU A 50 2.90 -3.58 -3.16
C LEU A 50 4.26 -3.54 -3.86
N GLU A 51 4.43 -4.45 -4.81
CA GLU A 51 5.56 -4.42 -5.73
C GLU A 51 5.02 -4.45 -7.16
N LEU A 52 5.47 -3.49 -7.96
CA LEU A 52 5.31 -3.51 -9.40
C LEU A 52 6.62 -4.02 -9.99
N ILE A 53 6.60 -5.17 -10.65
CA ILE A 53 7.77 -5.78 -11.27
C ILE A 53 7.63 -5.68 -12.79
N HIS A 54 8.67 -5.17 -13.45
CA HIS A 54 8.78 -5.12 -14.90
C HIS A 54 9.32 -6.47 -15.42
N GLU A 55 8.48 -7.24 -16.11
CA GLU A 55 8.83 -8.52 -16.74
C GLU A 55 8.79 -8.39 -18.27
N GLY A 56 9.85 -7.81 -18.84
CA GLY A 56 9.96 -7.59 -20.28
C GLY A 56 8.98 -6.53 -20.80
N GLU A 57 8.00 -6.94 -21.61
CA GLU A 57 6.91 -6.07 -22.09
C GLU A 57 5.70 -6.04 -21.15
N ASN A 58 5.72 -6.81 -20.05
CA ASN A 58 4.61 -6.89 -19.10
C ASN A 58 4.99 -6.25 -17.76
N GLU A 59 3.95 -5.78 -17.07
CA GLU A 59 4.05 -5.26 -15.71
C GLU A 59 3.24 -6.17 -14.78
N LYS A 60 3.85 -6.60 -13.69
CA LYS A 60 3.21 -7.45 -12.69
C LYS A 60 3.09 -6.69 -11.38
N LEU A 61 1.86 -6.42 -10.97
CA LEU A 61 1.58 -5.88 -9.64
C LEU A 61 1.31 -7.03 -8.67
N GLN A 62 2.01 -7.06 -7.54
CA GLN A 62 1.78 -8.03 -6.47
C GLN A 62 1.66 -7.35 -5.11
N MET A 63 0.85 -7.93 -4.24
CA MET A 63 0.84 -7.62 -2.81
C MET A 63 1.95 -8.44 -2.16
N SER A 64 2.92 -7.76 -1.56
CA SER A 64 4.10 -8.42 -0.98
C SER A 64 3.99 -8.56 0.53
N ASP A 65 3.40 -7.58 1.20
CA ASP A 65 3.30 -7.57 2.66
C ASP A 65 2.14 -6.71 3.16
N LEU A 66 1.69 -7.00 4.38
CA LEU A 66 0.73 -6.19 5.13
C LEU A 66 1.22 -6.14 6.57
N HIS A 67 1.69 -4.97 7.01
CA HIS A 67 2.27 -4.77 8.33
C HIS A 67 1.75 -3.50 8.99
N VAL A 68 2.09 -3.36 10.27
CA VAL A 68 1.86 -2.17 11.09
C VAL A 68 3.19 -1.41 11.16
N LEU A 69 3.18 -0.08 10.98
CA LEU A 69 4.38 0.76 10.99
C LEU A 69 4.86 1.14 12.40
#